data_AF-A0A9E3GK82-F1
#
_entry.id   AF-A0A9E3GK82-F1
#
_cell.length_a   1.000
_cell.length_b   1.000
_cell.length_c   1.000
_cell.angle_alpha   90.00
_cell.angle_beta   90.00
_cell.angle_gamma   90.00
#
_symmetry.space_group_name_H-M   'P 1'
#
loop_
_entity.id
_entity.type
_entity.pdbx_description
1 polymer ?
#
loop_
_entity_poly.entity_id
_entity_poly.type
_entity_poly.pdbx_seq_one_letter_code
_entity_poly.pdbx_strand_id
1 'polypeptide(L)'
;MTELVECSGERHRVSWRRGSLVVEDHDIEAERAMKALGAETPACLLLVKQWRELHSWATSPELYTQVLDRLGPGRILAPGALRGPSELSLLLTWERAWRMSAYYGTGHERLLARQLGDRAGPPLGAHVDHWRRRLGCDRTPSVEVKLARPGQAPRVVGNIDRFGARAAATLGVRWALGVWARGLAVVDDGFVLELLPSSQALGARALRWEAQADGGARPVVAPARLGRDRQGTWRLTWIAP
;
A
#
# COMPACT_ATOMS: atom_id res chain seq x y z
N MET A 1 14.43 -9.09 -7.01
CA MET A 1 14.77 -8.86 -5.59
C MET A 1 14.93 -10.21 -4.95
N THR A 2 15.99 -10.42 -4.18
CA THR A 2 16.40 -11.74 -3.71
C THR A 2 16.88 -11.63 -2.27
N GLU A 3 16.58 -12.65 -1.46
CA GLU A 3 16.96 -12.78 -0.06
C GLU A 3 17.51 -14.19 0.20
N LEU A 4 18.27 -14.35 1.28
CA LEU A 4 18.79 -15.64 1.73
C LEU A 4 17.96 -16.17 2.92
N VAL A 5 17.63 -17.45 2.87
CA VAL A 5 16.89 -18.16 3.91
C VAL A 5 17.72 -19.35 4.38
N GLU A 6 17.90 -19.47 5.70
CA GLU A 6 18.53 -20.66 6.30
C GLU A 6 17.64 -21.88 6.07
N CYS A 7 18.20 -22.92 5.45
CA CYS A 7 17.51 -24.12 5.05
C CYS A 7 18.45 -25.32 5.20
N SER A 8 18.16 -26.19 6.17
CA SER A 8 18.93 -27.42 6.43
C SER A 8 20.45 -27.19 6.63
N GLY A 9 20.84 -26.06 7.22
CA GLY A 9 22.23 -25.70 7.47
C GLY A 9 22.92 -24.95 6.33
N GLU A 10 22.24 -24.74 5.20
CA GLU A 10 22.72 -23.93 4.08
C GLU A 10 21.85 -22.69 3.84
N ARG A 11 22.35 -21.73 3.07
CA ARG A 11 21.65 -20.48 2.76
C ARG A 11 21.09 -20.53 1.34
N HIS A 12 19.77 -20.59 1.23
CA HIS A 12 19.09 -20.67 -0.06
C HIS A 12 18.53 -19.32 -0.49
N ARG A 13 18.64 -19.03 -1.78
CA ARG A 13 18.12 -17.85 -2.45
C ARG A 13 16.64 -18.01 -2.71
N VAL A 14 15.90 -17.05 -2.20
CA VAL A 14 14.48 -16.87 -2.47
C VAL A 14 14.31 -15.52 -3.16
N SER A 15 13.69 -15.51 -4.33
CA SER A 15 13.50 -14.31 -5.11
C SER A 15 12.03 -13.97 -5.34
N TRP A 16 11.77 -12.69 -5.53
CA TRP A 16 10.48 -12.19 -6.00
C TRP A 16 10.54 -11.98 -7.51
N ARG A 17 9.73 -12.74 -8.26
CA ARG A 17 9.64 -12.64 -9.72
C ARG A 17 8.18 -12.63 -10.16
N ARG A 18 7.82 -11.64 -10.98
CA ARG A 18 6.49 -11.55 -11.62
C ARG A 18 5.30 -11.72 -10.66
N GLY A 19 5.42 -11.18 -9.44
CA GLY A 19 4.35 -11.26 -8.44
C GLY A 19 4.31 -12.58 -7.68
N SER A 20 5.38 -13.38 -7.71
CA SER A 20 5.46 -14.67 -7.02
C SER A 20 6.80 -14.85 -6.33
N LEU A 21 6.77 -15.62 -5.23
CA LEU A 21 7.95 -16.08 -4.54
C LEU A 21 8.52 -17.33 -5.23
N VAL A 22 9.82 -17.32 -5.54
CA VAL A 22 10.54 -18.39 -6.21
C VAL A 22 11.71 -18.83 -5.35
N VAL A 23 11.89 -20.14 -5.15
CA VAL A 23 13.08 -20.71 -4.52
C VAL A 23 14.01 -21.13 -5.64
N GLU A 24 15.21 -20.54 -5.69
CA GLU A 24 16.14 -20.71 -6.81
C GLU A 24 17.02 -21.95 -6.66
N ASP A 25 17.26 -22.37 -5.41
CA ASP A 25 18.23 -23.40 -5.08
C ASP A 25 17.60 -24.78 -4.82
N HIS A 26 16.34 -24.98 -5.24
CA HIS A 26 15.66 -26.27 -5.19
C HIS A 26 14.96 -26.62 -6.50
N ASP A 27 15.02 -27.90 -6.85
CA ASP A 27 14.06 -28.50 -7.78
C ASP A 27 12.78 -28.86 -7.01
N ILE A 28 11.70 -28.12 -7.29
CA ILE A 28 10.43 -28.26 -6.58
C ILE A 28 9.83 -29.66 -6.75
N GLU A 29 10.01 -30.32 -7.90
CA GLU A 29 9.44 -31.65 -8.14
C GLU A 29 10.27 -32.73 -7.45
N ALA A 30 11.60 -32.60 -7.45
CA ALA A 30 12.47 -33.50 -6.70
C ALA A 30 12.15 -33.46 -5.20
N GLU A 31 11.96 -32.27 -4.64
CA GLU A 31 11.62 -32.08 -3.23
C GLU A 31 10.23 -32.65 -2.87
N ARG A 32 9.26 -32.54 -3.79
CA ARG A 32 7.95 -33.18 -3.61
C ARG A 32 8.06 -34.70 -3.61
N ALA A 33 8.88 -35.28 -4.48
CA ALA A 33 9.15 -36.70 -4.49
C ALA A 33 9.81 -37.16 -3.19
N MET A 34 10.84 -36.45 -2.72
CA MET A 34 11.51 -36.73 -1.44
C MET A 34 10.55 -36.66 -0.26
N LYS A 35 9.67 -35.66 -0.24
CA LYS A 35 8.61 -35.56 0.78
C LYS A 35 7.65 -36.76 0.73
N ALA A 36 7.25 -37.21 -0.45
CA ALA A 36 6.39 -38.39 -0.61
C ALA A 36 7.07 -39.67 -0.08
N LEU A 37 8.40 -39.71 -0.11
CA LEU A 37 9.23 -40.77 0.49
C LEU A 37 9.49 -40.58 2.00
N GLY A 38 8.87 -39.58 2.64
CA GLY A 38 8.97 -39.35 4.09
C GLY A 38 10.05 -38.35 4.52
N ALA A 39 10.72 -37.66 3.59
CA ALA A 39 11.66 -36.60 3.95
C ALA A 39 10.96 -35.38 4.57
N GLU A 40 11.66 -34.67 5.45
CA GLU A 40 11.19 -33.39 5.98
C GLU A 40 11.12 -32.33 4.89
N THR A 41 10.16 -31.40 4.99
CA THR A 41 10.03 -30.31 4.01
C THR A 41 11.02 -29.20 4.33
N PRO A 42 11.91 -28.81 3.39
CA PRO A 42 12.86 -27.74 3.64
C PRO A 42 12.17 -26.40 3.94
N ALA A 43 12.82 -25.58 4.78
CA ALA A 43 12.26 -24.32 5.28
C ALA A 43 11.85 -23.34 4.15
N CYS A 44 12.64 -23.26 3.08
CA CYS A 44 12.32 -22.40 1.94
C CYS A 44 11.09 -22.87 1.14
N LEU A 45 10.79 -24.18 1.10
CA LEU A 45 9.55 -24.68 0.51
C LEU A 45 8.35 -24.45 1.42
N LEU A 46 8.52 -24.57 2.74
CA LEU A 46 7.48 -24.17 3.69
C LEU A 46 7.12 -22.70 3.51
N LEU A 47 8.13 -21.83 3.30
CA LEU A 47 7.93 -20.41 3.00
C LEU A 47 7.08 -20.21 1.72
N VAL A 48 7.44 -20.88 0.61
CA VAL A 48 6.66 -20.77 -0.64
C VAL A 48 5.26 -21.35 -0.50
N LYS A 49 5.11 -22.47 0.19
CA LYS A 49 3.80 -23.09 0.46
C LYS A 49 2.92 -22.13 1.24
N GLN A 50 3.42 -21.61 2.37
CA GLN A 50 2.71 -20.65 3.20
C GLN A 50 2.35 -19.38 2.40
N TRP A 51 3.27 -18.89 1.57
CA TRP A 51 3.02 -17.76 0.69
C TRP A 51 1.87 -18.06 -0.28
N ARG A 52 1.89 -19.19 -0.99
CA ARG A 52 0.84 -19.60 -1.94
C ARG A 52 -0.51 -19.76 -1.26
N GLU A 53 -0.51 -20.37 -0.08
CA GLU A 53 -1.71 -20.56 0.71
C GLU A 53 -2.32 -19.19 1.06
N LEU A 54 -1.55 -18.25 1.59
CA LEU A 54 -2.05 -16.93 1.98
C LEU A 54 -2.40 -16.00 0.81
N HIS A 55 -1.78 -16.21 -0.35
CA HIS A 55 -2.09 -15.47 -1.57
C HIS A 55 -3.16 -16.16 -2.43
N SER A 56 -3.74 -17.25 -1.92
CA SER A 56 -4.91 -17.86 -2.52
C SER A 56 -6.11 -16.93 -2.37
N TRP A 57 -6.94 -16.86 -3.41
CA TRP A 57 -8.23 -16.18 -3.36
C TRP A 57 -9.17 -16.79 -2.31
N ALA A 58 -8.90 -18.03 -1.86
CA ALA A 58 -9.65 -18.71 -0.82
C ALA A 58 -9.26 -18.27 0.61
N THR A 59 -8.14 -17.57 0.79
CA THR A 59 -7.75 -17.08 2.12
C THR A 59 -8.62 -15.91 2.52
N SER A 60 -9.44 -16.13 3.55
CA SER A 60 -10.21 -15.04 4.12
C SER A 60 -9.30 -14.01 4.80
N PRO A 61 -9.68 -12.73 4.79
CA PRO A 61 -9.04 -11.64 5.54
C PRO A 61 -8.84 -11.97 7.02
N GLU A 62 -9.82 -12.65 7.61
CA GLU A 62 -9.80 -13.09 9.00
C GLU A 62 -8.72 -14.16 9.22
N LEU A 63 -8.65 -15.17 8.35
CA LEU A 63 -7.62 -16.20 8.42
C LEU A 63 -6.22 -15.59 8.24
N TYR A 64 -6.08 -14.62 7.33
CA TYR A 64 -4.82 -13.91 7.16
C TYR A 64 -4.41 -13.15 8.43
N THR A 65 -5.34 -12.41 9.04
CA THR A 65 -5.09 -11.66 10.29
C THR A 65 -4.70 -12.63 11.42
N GLN A 66 -5.41 -13.75 11.55
CA GLN A 66 -5.08 -14.80 12.52
C GLN A 66 -3.70 -15.39 12.27
N VAL A 67 -3.29 -15.60 11.02
CA VAL A 67 -1.96 -16.10 10.69
C VAL A 67 -0.89 -15.07 11.07
N LEU A 68 -1.10 -13.78 10.78
CA LEU A 68 -0.18 -12.73 11.23
C LEU A 68 -0.08 -12.65 12.75
N ASP A 69 -1.21 -12.70 13.45
CA ASP A 69 -1.25 -12.63 14.92
C ASP A 69 -0.53 -13.83 15.55
N ARG A 70 -0.71 -15.04 14.99
CA ARG A 70 -0.02 -16.26 15.45
C ARG A 70 1.48 -16.23 15.19
N LEU A 71 1.91 -15.65 14.07
CA LEU A 71 3.32 -15.47 13.78
C LEU A 71 3.95 -14.49 14.78
N GLY A 72 3.17 -13.51 15.26
CA GLY A 72 3.61 -12.50 16.20
C GLY A 72 4.37 -11.36 15.53
N PRO A 73 4.60 -10.26 16.27
CA PRO A 73 5.26 -9.08 15.73
C PRO A 73 6.68 -9.44 15.26
N GLY A 74 6.94 -9.24 13.97
CA GLY A 74 8.26 -9.45 13.38
C GLY A 74 8.51 -10.83 12.76
N ARG A 75 7.63 -11.83 12.93
CA ARG A 75 7.73 -13.08 12.15
C ARG A 75 7.02 -12.88 10.82
N ILE A 76 7.82 -12.89 9.76
CA ILE A 76 7.43 -12.37 8.47
C ILE A 76 7.07 -13.54 7.55
N LEU A 77 5.97 -13.37 6.80
CA LEU A 77 5.64 -14.23 5.66
C LEU A 77 6.69 -14.15 4.53
N ALA A 78 7.55 -13.13 4.56
CA ALA A 78 8.60 -12.90 3.58
C ALA A 78 9.78 -12.12 4.22
N PRO A 79 11.00 -12.66 4.26
CA PRO A 79 12.13 -12.04 4.97
C PRO A 79 12.64 -10.76 4.29
N GLY A 80 13.24 -9.88 5.09
CA GLY A 80 14.02 -8.73 4.61
C GLY A 80 13.31 -7.87 3.57
N ALA A 81 13.95 -7.70 2.42
CA ALA A 81 13.43 -6.92 1.30
C ALA A 81 12.11 -7.47 0.73
N LEU A 82 11.82 -8.77 0.88
CA LEU A 82 10.61 -9.43 0.36
C LEU A 82 9.32 -9.00 1.06
N ARG A 83 9.40 -8.38 2.24
CA ARG A 83 8.23 -7.92 3.01
C ARG A 83 7.32 -7.01 2.18
N GLY A 84 7.89 -5.96 1.59
CA GLY A 84 7.11 -4.98 0.82
C GLY A 84 6.33 -5.64 -0.33
N PRO A 85 6.98 -6.33 -1.28
CA PRO A 85 6.29 -7.00 -2.38
C PRO A 85 5.27 -8.06 -1.95
N SER A 86 5.49 -8.77 -0.83
CA SER A 86 4.52 -9.71 -0.29
C SER A 86 3.25 -9.00 0.19
N GLU A 87 3.39 -7.93 0.98
CA GLU A 87 2.22 -7.14 1.43
C GLU A 87 1.42 -6.58 0.26
N LEU A 88 2.11 -6.03 -0.74
CA LEU A 88 1.50 -5.47 -1.94
C LEU A 88 0.73 -6.52 -2.75
N SER A 89 1.24 -7.75 -2.78
CA SER A 89 0.60 -8.85 -3.52
C SER A 89 -0.65 -9.36 -2.84
N LEU A 90 -0.68 -9.36 -1.51
CA LEU A 90 -1.87 -9.66 -0.73
C LEU A 90 -2.96 -8.62 -0.98
N LEU A 91 -2.61 -7.33 -0.95
CA LEU A 91 -3.55 -6.26 -1.27
C LEU A 91 -4.17 -6.44 -2.67
N LEU A 92 -3.36 -6.83 -3.66
CA LEU A 92 -3.84 -7.14 -5.02
C LEU A 92 -4.72 -8.38 -5.09
N THR A 93 -4.40 -9.44 -4.33
CA THR A 93 -5.23 -10.64 -4.26
C THR A 93 -6.58 -10.31 -3.62
N TRP A 94 -6.60 -9.56 -2.52
CA TRP A 94 -7.85 -9.14 -1.88
C TRP A 94 -8.65 -8.16 -2.73
N GLU A 95 -8.00 -7.24 -3.44
CA GLU A 95 -8.69 -6.36 -4.39
C GLU A 95 -9.38 -7.19 -5.48
N ARG A 96 -8.70 -8.19 -6.04
CA ARG A 96 -9.28 -9.11 -7.04
C ARG A 96 -10.44 -9.90 -6.44
N ALA A 97 -10.25 -10.50 -5.26
CA ALA A 97 -11.31 -11.24 -4.57
C ALA A 97 -12.52 -10.35 -4.26
N TRP A 98 -12.29 -9.13 -3.77
CA TRP A 98 -13.34 -8.14 -3.50
C TRP A 98 -14.09 -7.76 -4.77
N ARG A 99 -13.40 -7.52 -5.88
CA ARG A 99 -14.03 -7.23 -7.18
C ARG A 99 -14.91 -8.37 -7.69
N MET A 100 -14.53 -9.62 -7.46
CA MET A 100 -15.31 -10.80 -7.85
C MET A 100 -16.48 -11.07 -6.89
N SER A 101 -16.34 -10.73 -5.61
CA SER A 101 -17.29 -11.05 -4.54
C SER A 101 -18.08 -9.85 -4.01
N ALA A 102 -18.05 -8.71 -4.72
CA ALA A 102 -18.63 -7.42 -4.29
C ALA A 102 -20.14 -7.49 -3.94
N TYR A 103 -20.82 -8.57 -4.31
CA TYR A 103 -22.23 -8.82 -3.98
C TYR A 103 -22.49 -9.24 -2.52
N TYR A 104 -21.49 -9.71 -1.76
CA TYR A 104 -21.72 -10.33 -0.44
C TYR A 104 -21.17 -9.56 0.79
N GLY A 105 -20.87 -8.26 0.68
CA GLY A 105 -20.50 -7.44 1.85
C GLY A 105 -19.34 -8.04 2.66
N THR A 106 -18.25 -8.37 1.97
CA THR A 106 -17.25 -9.31 2.48
C THR A 106 -16.26 -8.64 3.45
N GLY A 107 -15.69 -9.41 4.38
CA GLY A 107 -14.61 -8.96 5.28
C GLY A 107 -13.40 -8.35 4.56
N HIS A 108 -13.26 -8.60 3.24
CA HIS A 108 -12.18 -8.05 2.41
C HIS A 108 -12.25 -6.53 2.31
N GLU A 109 -13.45 -5.96 2.18
CA GLU A 109 -13.62 -4.50 2.11
C GLU A 109 -13.12 -3.83 3.40
N ARG A 110 -13.51 -4.36 4.56
CA ARG A 110 -13.09 -3.82 5.86
C ARG A 110 -11.59 -3.94 6.07
N LEU A 111 -10.99 -5.08 5.69
CA LEU A 111 -9.55 -5.27 5.81
C LEU A 111 -8.80 -4.32 4.87
N LEU A 112 -9.23 -4.20 3.60
CA LEU A 112 -8.63 -3.27 2.65
C LEU A 112 -8.76 -1.81 3.13
N ALA A 113 -9.93 -1.42 3.64
CA ALA A 113 -10.16 -0.08 4.19
C ALA A 113 -9.24 0.20 5.37
N ARG A 114 -9.09 -0.74 6.31
CA ARG A 114 -8.15 -0.63 7.43
C ARG A 114 -6.71 -0.51 6.96
N GLN A 115 -6.25 -1.43 6.11
CA GLN A 115 -4.87 -1.43 5.60
C GLN A 115 -4.53 -0.16 4.82
N LEU A 116 -5.50 0.39 4.10
CA LEU A 116 -5.37 1.66 3.40
C LEU A 116 -5.36 2.83 4.39
N GLY A 117 -6.22 2.82 5.41
CA GLY A 117 -6.25 3.81 6.48
C GLY A 117 -4.95 3.87 7.28
N ASP A 118 -4.38 2.72 7.65
CA ASP A 118 -3.11 2.64 8.39
C ASP A 118 -1.93 3.23 7.58
N ARG A 119 -1.99 3.17 6.23
CA ARG A 119 -0.93 3.67 5.34
C ARG A 119 -1.13 5.12 4.90
N ALA A 120 -2.37 5.52 4.61
CA ALA A 120 -2.70 6.84 4.08
C ALA A 120 -3.05 7.85 5.18
N GLY A 121 -3.56 7.38 6.32
CA GLY A 121 -3.97 8.22 7.45
C GLY A 121 -2.82 9.07 7.98
N PRO A 122 -1.66 8.49 8.35
CA PRO A 122 -0.52 9.26 8.84
C PRO A 122 -0.01 10.33 7.86
N PRO A 123 0.29 10.05 6.58
CA PRO A 123 0.75 11.09 5.65
C PRO A 123 -0.34 12.14 5.34
N LEU A 124 -1.62 11.75 5.25
CA LEU A 124 -2.72 12.71 5.09
C LEU A 124 -2.83 13.62 6.32
N GLY A 125 -2.74 13.06 7.53
CA GLY A 125 -2.73 13.78 8.79
C GLY A 125 -1.59 14.80 8.87
N ALA A 126 -0.37 14.39 8.53
CA ALA A 126 0.78 15.27 8.48
C ALA A 126 0.60 16.41 7.47
N HIS A 127 0.05 16.12 6.29
CA HIS A 127 -0.22 17.11 5.25
C HIS A 127 -1.29 18.13 5.69
N VAL A 128 -2.37 17.69 6.34
CA VAL A 128 -3.41 18.58 6.89
C VAL A 128 -2.86 19.41 8.05
N ASP A 129 -2.08 18.80 8.93
CA ASP A 129 -1.48 19.46 10.09
C ASP A 129 -0.49 20.57 9.69
N HIS A 130 0.26 20.37 8.60
CA HIS A 130 1.10 21.42 8.01
C HIS A 130 0.27 22.67 7.64
N TRP A 131 -0.82 22.48 6.89
CA TRP A 131 -1.69 23.58 6.47
C TRP A 131 -2.45 24.23 7.63
N ARG A 132 -2.91 23.41 8.57
CA ARG A 132 -3.53 23.87 9.82
C ARG A 132 -2.62 24.87 10.54
N ARG A 133 -1.35 24.53 10.75
CA ARG A 133 -0.37 25.42 11.40
C ARG A 133 -0.17 26.72 10.62
N ARG A 134 -0.09 26.63 9.29
CA ARG A 134 0.09 27.79 8.41
C ARG A 134 -1.08 28.79 8.51
N LEU A 135 -2.29 28.30 8.78
CA LEU A 135 -3.51 29.11 8.92
C LEU A 135 -3.82 29.51 10.37
N GLY A 136 -2.95 29.17 11.33
CA GLY A 136 -3.15 29.52 12.75
C GLY A 136 -4.32 28.78 13.42
N CYS A 137 -4.68 27.58 12.94
CA CYS A 137 -5.73 26.77 13.58
C CYS A 137 -5.12 25.88 14.68
N ASP A 138 -5.58 25.99 15.92
CA ASP A 138 -4.98 25.26 17.06
C ASP A 138 -5.61 23.88 17.34
N ARG A 139 -6.66 23.50 16.62
CA ARG A 139 -7.38 22.24 16.85
C ARG A 139 -6.72 21.06 16.14
N THR A 140 -6.57 19.93 16.83
CA THR A 140 -6.06 18.67 16.23
C THR A 140 -6.87 18.31 14.96
N PRO A 141 -6.19 18.00 13.84
CA PRO A 141 -6.89 17.65 12.61
C PRO A 141 -7.62 16.32 12.74
N SER A 142 -8.81 16.22 12.15
CA SER A 142 -9.53 14.96 11.98
C SER A 142 -9.35 14.46 10.56
N VAL A 143 -8.73 13.29 10.41
CA VAL A 143 -8.52 12.67 9.10
C VAL A 143 -9.19 11.31 9.02
N GLU A 144 -9.85 11.06 7.90
CA GLU A 144 -10.51 9.80 7.59
C GLU A 144 -10.06 9.30 6.22
N VAL A 145 -9.83 8.00 6.09
CA VAL A 145 -9.51 7.36 4.81
C VAL A 145 -10.55 6.27 4.54
N LYS A 146 -11.19 6.36 3.38
CA LYS A 146 -12.18 5.40 2.89
C LYS A 146 -11.64 4.66 1.68
N LEU A 147 -12.04 3.41 1.55
CA LEU A 147 -11.78 2.62 0.35
C LEU A 147 -12.68 3.10 -0.79
N ALA A 148 -12.08 3.45 -1.93
CA ALA A 148 -12.79 3.76 -3.16
C ALA A 148 -13.32 2.47 -3.79
N ARG A 149 -14.57 2.48 -4.25
CA ARG A 149 -15.14 1.36 -5.02
C ARG A 149 -14.32 1.11 -6.29
N PRO A 150 -14.33 -0.12 -6.84
CA PRO A 150 -13.63 -0.39 -8.10
C PRO A 150 -14.11 0.56 -9.20
N GLY A 151 -13.16 1.28 -9.83
CA GLY A 151 -13.46 2.28 -10.86
C GLY A 151 -13.86 3.67 -10.35
N GLN A 152 -14.08 3.84 -9.04
CA GLN A 152 -14.31 5.16 -8.44
C GLN A 152 -12.99 5.95 -8.43
N ALA A 153 -13.01 7.15 -9.00
CA ALA A 153 -11.86 8.06 -8.96
C ALA A 153 -11.54 8.46 -7.51
N PRO A 154 -10.26 8.62 -7.15
CA PRO A 154 -9.89 9.08 -5.83
C PRO A 154 -10.38 10.51 -5.61
N ARG A 155 -10.79 10.81 -4.38
CA ARG A 155 -11.38 12.11 -4.00
C ARG A 155 -10.92 12.51 -2.62
N VAL A 156 -10.81 13.80 -2.39
CA VAL A 156 -10.67 14.37 -1.04
C VAL A 156 -11.76 15.40 -0.83
N VAL A 157 -12.37 15.39 0.34
CA VAL A 157 -13.26 16.44 0.84
C VAL A 157 -12.77 16.90 2.20
N GLY A 158 -13.03 18.14 2.56
CA GLY A 158 -12.54 18.70 3.80
C GLY A 158 -12.56 20.21 3.79
N ASN A 159 -12.17 20.78 4.92
CA ASN A 159 -12.00 22.20 5.15
C ASN A 159 -10.97 22.40 6.25
N ILE A 160 -10.22 23.50 6.17
CA ILE A 160 -9.39 24.00 7.26
C ILE A 160 -9.84 25.42 7.53
N ASP A 161 -10.27 25.71 8.75
CA ASP A 161 -10.66 27.04 9.19
C ASP A 161 -10.25 27.25 10.65
N ARG A 162 -10.61 28.40 11.23
CA ARG A 162 -10.32 28.71 12.64
C ARG A 162 -10.98 27.76 13.65
N PHE A 163 -12.02 27.03 13.25
CA PHE A 163 -12.77 26.11 14.11
C PHE A 163 -12.26 24.68 14.02
N GLY A 164 -11.56 24.31 12.95
CA GLY A 164 -10.89 23.03 12.85
C GLY A 164 -10.30 22.71 11.48
N ALA A 165 -9.61 21.58 11.43
CA ALA A 165 -9.07 21.01 10.21
C ALA A 165 -9.63 19.60 10.03
N ARG A 166 -10.32 19.35 8.91
CA ARG A 166 -10.91 18.05 8.59
C ARG A 166 -10.59 17.65 7.17
N ALA A 167 -10.23 16.38 6.95
CA ALA A 167 -10.07 15.82 5.62
C ALA A 167 -10.54 14.37 5.58
N ALA A 168 -11.36 14.03 4.58
CA ALA A 168 -11.72 12.66 4.27
C ALA A 168 -11.24 12.33 2.85
N ALA A 169 -10.35 11.36 2.74
CA ALA A 169 -9.85 10.85 1.46
C ALA A 169 -10.54 9.54 1.09
N THR A 170 -10.94 9.40 -0.16
CA THR A 170 -11.41 8.15 -0.76
C THR A 170 -10.35 7.69 -1.75
N LEU A 171 -9.68 6.56 -1.47
CA LEU A 171 -8.54 6.06 -2.24
C LEU A 171 -8.75 4.60 -2.65
N GLY A 172 -8.31 4.22 -3.85
CA GLY A 172 -8.33 2.82 -4.28
C GLY A 172 -7.15 2.02 -3.75
N VAL A 173 -7.23 0.68 -3.76
CA VAL A 173 -6.12 -0.21 -3.34
C VAL A 173 -4.84 0.07 -4.13
N ARG A 174 -4.97 0.45 -5.41
CA ARG A 174 -3.85 0.83 -6.27
C ARG A 174 -3.05 2.03 -5.76
N TRP A 175 -3.61 2.86 -4.87
CA TRP A 175 -2.86 3.93 -4.20
C TRP A 175 -1.71 3.37 -3.36
N ALA A 176 -1.96 2.29 -2.59
CA ALA A 176 -0.93 1.68 -1.76
C ALA A 176 0.25 1.19 -2.62
N LEU A 177 -0.04 0.65 -3.80
CA LEU A 177 0.94 0.10 -4.74
C LEU A 177 1.68 1.18 -5.54
N GLY A 178 0.93 2.13 -6.08
CA GLY A 178 1.45 3.14 -6.99
C GLY A 178 2.11 4.30 -6.25
N VAL A 179 1.57 4.69 -5.10
CA VAL A 179 1.96 5.91 -4.39
C VAL A 179 2.74 5.58 -3.13
N TRP A 180 2.12 4.90 -2.15
CA TRP A 180 2.74 4.65 -0.85
C TRP A 180 4.00 3.81 -0.94
N ALA A 181 3.95 2.67 -1.62
CA ALA A 181 5.09 1.77 -1.78
C ALA A 181 6.30 2.41 -2.48
N ARG A 182 6.09 3.53 -3.17
CA ARG A 182 7.13 4.30 -3.87
C ARG A 182 7.64 5.49 -3.06
N GLY A 183 7.12 5.70 -1.85
CA GLY A 183 7.43 6.87 -1.01
C GLY A 183 6.89 8.18 -1.59
N LEU A 184 5.76 8.12 -2.32
CA LEU A 184 5.17 9.27 -3.02
C LEU A 184 3.92 9.85 -2.34
N ALA A 185 3.57 9.40 -1.13
CA ALA A 185 2.32 9.79 -0.47
C ALA A 185 2.22 11.32 -0.30
N VAL A 186 3.33 11.97 0.07
CA VAL A 186 3.47 13.42 0.12
C VAL A 186 4.75 13.79 -0.61
N VAL A 187 4.66 14.69 -1.58
CA VAL A 187 5.79 15.23 -2.34
C VAL A 187 5.70 16.74 -2.32
N ASP A 188 6.77 17.40 -1.86
CA ASP A 188 6.75 18.81 -1.46
C ASP A 188 5.53 19.08 -0.53
N ASP A 189 4.61 19.95 -0.93
CA ASP A 189 3.39 20.27 -0.18
C ASP A 189 2.12 19.61 -0.77
N GLY A 190 2.25 18.58 -1.61
CA GLY A 190 1.12 17.91 -2.25
C GLY A 190 0.91 16.48 -1.75
N PHE A 191 -0.33 16.12 -1.41
CA PHE A 191 -0.70 14.72 -1.12
C PHE A 191 -1.12 14.01 -2.42
N VAL A 192 -0.36 13.01 -2.85
CA VAL A 192 -0.59 12.34 -4.14
C VAL A 192 -1.73 11.32 -4.01
N LEU A 193 -2.75 11.44 -4.86
CA LEU A 193 -3.98 10.62 -4.82
C LEU A 193 -3.96 9.45 -5.79
N GLU A 194 -3.30 9.61 -6.94
CA GLU A 194 -3.07 8.55 -7.91
C GLU A 194 -1.96 8.95 -8.87
N LEU A 195 -1.34 7.94 -9.48
CA LEU A 195 -0.44 8.13 -10.61
C LEU A 195 -1.23 7.96 -11.90
N LEU A 196 -1.04 8.90 -12.81
CA LEU A 196 -1.66 8.92 -14.13
C LEU A 196 -0.74 8.19 -15.13
N PRO A 197 -1.30 7.45 -16.10
CA PRO A 197 -0.50 6.91 -17.20
C PRO A 197 0.16 8.06 -17.97
N SER A 198 1.49 8.03 -18.11
CA SER A 198 2.22 9.02 -18.91
C SER A 198 3.54 8.44 -19.41
N SER A 199 3.94 8.84 -20.61
CA SER A 199 5.08 8.28 -21.36
C SER A 199 6.42 8.97 -21.07
N GLN A 200 6.43 10.18 -20.50
CA GLN A 200 7.66 10.98 -20.35
C GLN A 200 7.95 11.49 -18.94
N ALA A 201 6.92 11.77 -18.14
CA ALA A 201 7.03 12.16 -16.74
C ALA A 201 6.02 11.38 -15.91
N LEU A 202 6.27 11.17 -14.62
CA LEU A 202 5.31 10.45 -13.79
C LEU A 202 4.13 11.40 -13.48
N GLY A 203 3.09 11.34 -14.33
CA GLY A 203 1.86 12.09 -14.12
C GLY A 203 1.19 11.67 -12.82
N ALA A 204 0.56 12.61 -12.14
CA ALA A 204 -0.16 12.36 -10.89
C ALA A 204 -1.40 13.24 -10.80
N ARG A 205 -2.36 12.81 -9.99
CA ARG A 205 -3.38 13.68 -9.43
C ARG A 205 -3.04 13.89 -7.96
N ALA A 206 -2.94 15.13 -7.53
CA ALA A 206 -2.53 15.47 -6.17
C ALA A 206 -3.48 16.49 -5.55
N LEU A 207 -3.53 16.46 -4.22
CA LEU A 207 -4.24 17.39 -3.37
C LEU A 207 -3.29 18.52 -2.95
N ARG A 208 -3.76 19.76 -3.06
CA ARG A 208 -3.27 20.93 -2.32
C ARG A 208 -4.42 21.58 -1.57
N TRP A 209 -4.10 22.48 -0.65
CA TRP A 209 -5.09 23.36 -0.06
C TRP A 209 -4.96 24.75 -0.67
N GLU A 210 -6.10 25.38 -0.93
CA GLU A 210 -6.15 26.76 -1.42
C GLU A 210 -6.85 27.61 -0.38
N ALA A 211 -6.16 28.70 0.02
CA ALA A 211 -6.71 29.68 0.95
C ALA A 211 -7.96 30.34 0.34
N GLN A 212 -8.91 30.65 1.20
CA GLN A 212 -10.17 31.31 0.88
C GLN A 212 -10.19 32.72 1.51
N ALA A 213 -11.06 33.60 0.99
CA ALA A 213 -11.16 34.98 1.45
C ALA A 213 -11.62 35.12 2.91
N ASP A 214 -12.29 34.08 3.45
CA ASP A 214 -12.75 34.01 4.84
C ASP A 214 -11.65 33.54 5.83
N GLY A 215 -10.42 33.37 5.35
CA GLY A 215 -9.29 32.87 6.15
C GLY A 215 -9.26 31.34 6.29
N GLY A 216 -10.19 30.62 5.66
CA GLY A 216 -10.15 29.18 5.56
C GLY A 216 -9.28 28.67 4.41
N ALA A 217 -9.25 27.37 4.22
CA ALA A 217 -8.73 26.71 3.03
C ALA A 217 -9.57 25.49 2.66
N ARG A 218 -9.69 25.27 1.36
CA ARG A 218 -10.41 24.14 0.78
C ARG A 218 -9.46 23.21 0.03
N PRO A 219 -9.74 21.90 -0.03
CA PRO A 219 -8.96 20.97 -0.80
C PRO A 219 -9.19 21.21 -2.29
N VAL A 220 -8.10 21.31 -3.05
CA VAL A 220 -8.11 21.36 -4.51
C VAL A 220 -7.30 20.19 -5.04
N VAL A 221 -7.99 19.36 -5.80
CA VAL A 221 -7.41 18.19 -6.46
C VAL A 221 -7.12 18.56 -7.91
N ALA A 222 -5.84 18.52 -8.30
CA ALA A 222 -5.41 18.94 -9.62
C ALA A 222 -4.36 17.97 -10.20
N PRO A 223 -4.21 17.93 -11.55
CA PRO A 223 -3.10 17.23 -12.18
C PRO A 223 -1.75 17.85 -11.82
N ALA A 224 -0.74 17.00 -11.67
CA ALA A 224 0.64 17.38 -11.39
C ALA A 224 1.61 16.44 -12.11
N ARG A 225 2.87 16.84 -12.19
CA ARG A 225 3.99 16.02 -12.64
C ARG A 225 4.92 15.76 -11.47
N LEU A 226 5.34 14.51 -11.32
CA LEU A 226 6.38 14.10 -10.39
C LEU A 226 7.68 13.91 -11.17
N GLY A 227 8.74 14.58 -10.72
CA GLY A 227 10.09 14.44 -11.25
C GLY A 227 11.10 14.29 -10.12
N ARG A 228 12.30 13.80 -10.41
CA ARG A 228 13.41 13.85 -9.45
C ARG A 228 14.30 15.03 -9.77
N ASP A 229 14.70 15.78 -8.76
CA ASP A 229 15.72 16.83 -8.92
C ASP A 229 17.13 16.22 -9.05
N ARG A 230 18.15 17.08 -9.15
CA ARG A 230 19.56 16.66 -9.29
C ARG A 230 20.06 15.83 -8.10
N GLN A 231 19.41 15.91 -6.94
CA GLN A 231 19.75 15.14 -5.75
C GLN A 231 18.97 13.82 -5.68
N GLY A 232 18.11 13.55 -6.67
CA GLY A 232 17.27 12.36 -6.69
C GLY A 232 16.01 12.49 -5.83
N THR A 233 15.73 13.66 -5.26
CA THR A 233 14.56 13.94 -4.43
C THR A 233 13.35 14.19 -5.32
N TRP A 234 12.20 13.62 -4.94
CA TRP A 234 10.95 13.84 -5.67
C TRP A 234 10.47 15.28 -5.53
N ARG A 235 10.02 15.85 -6.65
CA ARG A 235 9.41 17.18 -6.78
C ARG A 235 8.08 17.09 -7.48
N LEU A 236 7.15 17.93 -7.08
CA LEU A 236 5.81 18.03 -7.62
C LEU A 236 5.64 19.38 -8.33
N THR A 237 5.31 19.34 -9.61
CA THR A 237 4.97 20.52 -10.42
C THR A 237 3.49 20.46 -10.81
N TRP A 238 2.70 21.44 -10.39
CA TRP A 238 1.29 21.56 -10.77
C TRP A 238 1.16 21.83 -12.27
N ILE A 239 0.24 21.14 -12.93
CA ILE A 239 -0.13 21.44 -14.31
C ILE A 239 -1.23 22.51 -14.22
N ALA A 240 -1.03 23.63 -14.92
CA ALA A 240 -2.06 24.67 -15.00
C ALA A 240 -3.36 24.05 -15.58
N PRO A 241 -4.53 24.41 -15.03
CA PRO A 241 -5.81 23.92 -15.52
C PRO A 241 -6.06 24.29 -16.98
#